data_AF-A0A7S1PQK8-F1
#
_entry.id   AF-A0A7S1PQK8-F1
#
_cell.length_a   1.000
_cell.length_b   1.000
_cell.length_c   1.000
_cell.angle_alpha   90.00
_cell.angle_beta   90.00
_cell.angle_gamma   90.00
#
_symmetry.space_group_name_H-M   'P 1'
#
loop_
_entity.id
_entity.type
_entity.pdbx_description
1 polymer ?
#
loop_
_entity_poly.entity_id
_entity_poly.type
_entity_poly.pdbx_seq_one_letter_code
_entity_poly.pdbx_strand_id
1 'polypeptide(L)'
;EAEQRRKEEEAGRRKGAEEQRRQEQRAALAIRRVIQKVRLATSGNLDELQGELRAVLDQELERTGGQRQRMTEESDKGLEQARKRIEQVNEQRRRELERQGA
;
A
#
# COMPACT_ATOMS: atom_id res chain seq x y z
N GLU A 1 -27.43 26.81 -28.94
CA GLU A 1 -27.87 26.15 -27.68
C GLU A 1 -27.44 24.69 -27.56
N ALA A 2 -27.76 23.81 -28.53
CA ALA A 2 -27.39 22.39 -28.45
C ALA A 2 -25.86 22.13 -28.41
N GLU A 3 -25.06 22.93 -29.12
CA GLU A 3 -23.59 22.82 -29.08
C GLU A 3 -23.01 23.26 -27.73
N GLN A 4 -23.55 24.33 -27.14
CA GLN A 4 -23.15 24.82 -25.81
C GLN A 4 -23.43 23.76 -24.74
N ARG A 5 -24.65 23.19 -24.74
CA ARG A 5 -25.04 22.12 -23.81
C ARG A 5 -24.17 20.86 -23.96
N ARG A 6 -23.79 20.48 -25.18
CA ARG A 6 -22.86 19.36 -25.41
C ARG A 6 -21.46 19.64 -24.86
N LYS A 7 -20.94 20.85 -25.05
CA LYS A 7 -19.62 21.26 -24.51
C LYS A 7 -19.63 21.28 -22.97
N GLU A 8 -20.70 21.76 -22.36
CA GLU A 8 -20.85 21.79 -20.89
C GLU A 8 -20.94 20.37 -20.31
N GLU A 9 -21.70 19.48 -20.93
CA GLU A 9 -21.81 18.08 -20.50
C GLU A 9 -20.47 17.33 -20.64
N GLU A 10 -19.77 17.52 -21.77
CA GLU A 10 -18.46 16.90 -21.99
C GLU A 10 -17.41 17.44 -21.00
N ALA A 11 -17.40 18.76 -20.74
CA ALA A 11 -16.52 19.37 -19.75
C ALA A 11 -16.83 18.85 -18.33
N GLY A 12 -18.11 18.67 -17.98
CA GLY A 12 -18.52 18.07 -16.72
C GLY A 12 -18.03 16.62 -16.57
N ARG A 13 -18.23 15.80 -17.61
CA ARG A 13 -17.74 14.40 -17.63
C ARG A 13 -16.22 14.32 -17.52
N ARG A 14 -15.48 15.18 -18.24
CA ARG A 14 -14.01 15.23 -18.15
C ARG A 14 -13.55 15.60 -16.74
N LYS A 15 -14.13 16.65 -16.14
CA LYS A 15 -13.79 17.07 -14.78
C LYS A 15 -14.07 15.98 -13.74
N GLY A 16 -15.22 15.31 -13.82
CA GLY A 16 -15.55 14.20 -12.92
C GLY A 16 -14.58 13.03 -13.03
N ALA A 17 -14.21 12.65 -14.26
CA ALA A 17 -13.24 11.57 -14.49
C ALA A 17 -11.84 11.93 -13.98
N GLU A 18 -11.41 13.19 -14.12
CA GLU A 18 -10.13 13.65 -13.57
C GLU A 18 -10.12 13.66 -12.05
N GLU A 19 -11.21 14.08 -11.41
CA GLU A 19 -11.34 14.09 -9.95
C GLU A 19 -11.31 12.66 -9.39
N GLN A 20 -12.06 11.74 -10.01
CA GLN A 20 -12.03 10.33 -9.65
C GLN A 20 -10.62 9.74 -9.78
N ARG A 21 -9.93 10.00 -10.91
CA ARG A 21 -8.54 9.53 -11.10
C ARG A 21 -7.59 10.09 -10.04
N ARG A 22 -7.77 11.36 -9.64
CA ARG A 22 -6.95 11.97 -8.56
C ARG A 22 -7.23 11.30 -7.22
N GLN A 23 -8.49 10.98 -6.92
CA GLN A 23 -8.86 10.26 -5.70
C GLN A 23 -8.23 8.87 -5.67
N GLU A 24 -8.38 8.10 -6.75
CA GLU A 24 -7.80 6.76 -6.87
C GLU A 24 -6.28 6.76 -6.66
N GLN A 25 -5.59 7.72 -7.27
CA GLN A 25 -4.14 7.88 -7.11
C GLN A 25 -3.75 8.25 -5.68
N ARG A 26 -4.49 9.15 -5.02
CA ARG A 26 -4.21 9.54 -3.63
C ARG A 26 -4.39 8.36 -2.67
N ALA A 27 -5.49 7.62 -2.82
CA ALA A 27 -5.76 6.43 -2.02
C ALA A 27 -4.66 5.36 -2.21
N ALA A 28 -4.28 5.08 -3.46
CA ALA A 28 -3.21 4.13 -3.76
C ALA A 28 -1.86 4.56 -3.20
N LEU A 29 -1.53 5.86 -3.25
CA LEU A 29 -0.30 6.40 -2.67
C LEU A 29 -0.28 6.26 -1.13
N ALA A 30 -1.41 6.46 -0.46
CA ALA A 30 -1.51 6.27 0.99
C ALA A 30 -1.17 4.82 1.38
N ILE A 31 -1.78 3.84 0.70
CA ILE A 31 -1.51 2.42 0.92
C ILE A 31 -0.03 2.09 0.64
N ARG A 32 0.51 2.52 -0.52
CA ARG A 32 1.91 2.25 -0.89
C ARG A 32 2.93 2.79 0.09
N ARG A 33 2.67 3.94 0.73
CA ARG A 33 3.54 4.49 1.77
C ARG A 33 3.65 3.54 2.96
N VAL A 34 2.54 2.98 3.41
CA VAL A 34 2.55 2.03 4.53
C VAL A 34 3.17 0.69 4.12
N ILE A 35 2.90 0.20 2.90
CA ILE A 35 3.59 -0.99 2.36
C ILE A 35 5.12 -0.80 2.39
N GLN A 36 5.61 0.39 2.02
CA GLN A 36 7.04 0.67 2.05
C GLN A 36 7.61 0.60 3.48
N LYS A 37 6.87 1.08 4.49
CA LYS A 37 7.26 0.94 5.91
C LYS A 37 7.29 -0.53 6.32
N VAL A 38 6.25 -1.29 5.99
CA VAL A 38 6.13 -2.73 6.31
C VAL A 38 7.32 -3.52 5.75
N ARG A 39 7.73 -3.26 4.49
CA ARG A 39 8.89 -3.95 3.88
C ARG A 39 10.21 -3.70 4.62
N LEU A 40 10.28 -2.62 5.38
CA LEU A 40 11.43 -2.25 6.22
C LEU A 40 11.23 -2.59 7.69
N ALA A 41 10.14 -3.29 8.04
CA ALA A 41 9.86 -3.69 9.40
C ALA A 41 10.97 -4.58 9.98
N THR A 42 11.08 -4.51 11.29
CA THR A 42 11.93 -5.33 12.15
C THR A 42 11.04 -6.24 12.99
N SER A 43 11.63 -7.21 13.67
CA SER A 43 10.90 -8.08 14.60
C SER A 43 10.20 -7.30 15.73
N GLY A 44 10.70 -6.13 16.11
CA GLY A 44 10.12 -5.31 17.18
C GLY A 44 8.91 -4.47 16.78
N ASN A 45 8.65 -4.27 15.48
CA ASN A 45 7.59 -3.37 15.01
C ASN A 45 6.72 -3.91 13.86
N LEU A 46 6.90 -5.18 13.45
CA LEU A 46 6.11 -5.77 12.37
C LEU A 46 4.61 -5.77 12.69
N ASP A 47 4.21 -6.15 13.92
CA ASP A 47 2.80 -6.22 14.31
C ASP A 47 2.11 -4.85 14.26
N GLU A 48 2.80 -3.80 14.73
CA GLU A 48 2.31 -2.42 14.66
C GLU A 48 2.12 -1.98 13.21
N LEU A 49 3.11 -2.19 12.36
CA LEU A 49 3.06 -1.79 10.94
C LEU A 49 2.06 -2.63 10.14
N GLN A 50 1.84 -3.89 10.50
CA GLN A 50 0.78 -4.72 9.92
C GLN A 50 -0.61 -4.18 10.31
N GLY A 51 -0.76 -3.71 11.56
CA GLY A 51 -1.96 -3.01 12.01
C GLY A 51 -2.21 -1.70 11.24
N GLU A 52 -1.18 -0.87 11.07
CA GLU A 52 -1.25 0.36 10.25
C GLU A 52 -1.66 0.04 8.80
N LEU A 53 -1.08 -1.01 8.21
CA LEU A 53 -1.40 -1.43 6.84
C LEU A 53 -2.86 -1.88 6.72
N ARG A 54 -3.36 -2.66 7.69
CA ARG A 54 -4.76 -3.07 7.71
C ARG A 54 -5.69 -1.86 7.83
N ALA A 55 -5.38 -0.93 8.72
CA ALA A 55 -6.18 0.27 8.91
C ALA A 55 -6.25 1.14 7.65
N VAL A 56 -5.13 1.35 6.94
CA VAL A 56 -5.15 2.15 5.70
C VAL A 56 -5.85 1.40 4.55
N LEU A 57 -5.76 0.07 4.49
CA LEU A 57 -6.51 -0.73 3.53
C LEU A 57 -8.01 -0.59 3.78
N ASP A 58 -8.47 -0.75 5.02
CA ASP A 58 -9.90 -0.60 5.36
C ASP A 58 -10.44 0.80 5.02
N GLN A 59 -9.61 1.84 5.12
CA GLN A 59 -10.00 3.23 4.83
C GLN A 59 -9.96 3.60 3.35
N GLU A 60 -8.93 3.15 2.63
CA GLU A 60 -8.61 3.69 1.30
C GLU A 60 -8.83 2.68 0.16
N LEU A 61 -8.91 1.37 0.42
CA LEU A 61 -8.91 0.35 -0.63
C LEU A 61 -10.08 0.50 -1.61
N GLU A 62 -11.29 0.77 -1.12
CA GLU A 62 -12.46 1.03 -1.98
C GLU A 62 -12.26 2.26 -2.88
N ARG A 63 -11.54 3.27 -2.38
CA ARG A 63 -11.30 4.54 -3.09
C ARG A 63 -10.24 4.40 -4.19
N THR A 64 -9.52 3.29 -4.24
CA THR A 64 -8.51 3.02 -5.29
C THR A 64 -9.12 2.58 -6.63
N GLY A 65 -10.43 2.30 -6.67
CA GLY A 65 -11.15 1.95 -7.89
C GLY A 65 -10.51 0.76 -8.61
N GLY A 66 -10.11 0.97 -9.86
CA GLY A 66 -9.48 -0.07 -10.69
C GLY A 66 -8.14 -0.60 -10.18
N GLN A 67 -7.54 0.01 -9.15
CA GLN A 67 -6.27 -0.42 -8.57
C GLN A 67 -6.44 -1.35 -7.35
N ARG A 68 -7.66 -1.63 -6.92
CA ARG A 68 -7.96 -2.42 -5.70
C ARG A 68 -7.20 -3.73 -5.63
N GLN A 69 -7.31 -4.56 -6.66
CA GLN A 69 -6.65 -5.88 -6.68
C GLN A 69 -5.14 -5.73 -6.54
N ARG A 70 -4.55 -4.81 -7.31
CA ARG A 70 -3.12 -4.53 -7.24
C ARG A 70 -2.67 -4.04 -5.87
N MET A 71 -3.45 -3.20 -5.19
CA MET A 71 -3.10 -2.73 -3.84
C MET A 71 -3.15 -3.85 -2.81
N THR A 72 -4.09 -4.79 -2.96
CA THR A 72 -4.16 -6.00 -2.13
C THR A 72 -2.92 -6.87 -2.34
N GLU A 73 -2.59 -7.18 -3.59
CA GLU A 73 -1.40 -7.99 -3.94
C GLU A 73 -0.08 -7.33 -3.51
N GLU A 74 0.07 -6.00 -3.68
CA GLU A 74 1.25 -5.27 -3.23
C GLU A 74 1.37 -5.29 -1.70
N SER A 75 0.24 -5.28 -0.98
CA SER A 75 0.19 -5.37 0.49
C SER A 75 0.63 -6.74 1.00
N ASP A 76 0.08 -7.81 0.43
CA ASP A 76 0.43 -9.19 0.80
C ASP A 76 1.92 -9.47 0.52
N LYS A 77 2.41 -9.07 -0.65
CA LYS A 77 3.84 -9.17 -1.00
C LYS A 77 4.72 -8.34 -0.06
N GLY A 78 4.24 -7.17 0.38
CA GLY A 78 4.96 -6.33 1.34
C GLY A 78 5.16 -7.03 2.68
N LEU A 79 4.10 -7.66 3.20
CA LEU A 79 4.12 -8.43 4.45
C LEU A 79 4.99 -9.68 4.34
N GLU A 80 4.89 -10.43 3.24
CA GLU A 80 5.72 -11.61 3.00
C GLU A 80 7.21 -11.25 2.99
N GLN A 81 7.59 -10.18 2.29
CA GLN A 81 8.98 -9.71 2.24
C GLN A 81 9.50 -9.28 3.60
N ALA A 82 8.67 -8.59 4.40
CA ALA A 82 9.02 -8.20 5.76
C ALA A 82 9.30 -9.43 6.64
N ARG A 83 8.40 -10.42 6.61
CA ARG A 83 8.52 -11.67 7.37
C ARG A 83 9.79 -12.44 6.99
N LYS A 84 10.04 -12.60 5.68
CA LYS A 84 11.23 -13.27 5.17
C LYS A 84 12.52 -12.57 5.60
N ARG A 85 12.55 -11.23 5.54
CA ARG A 85 13.71 -10.46 5.99
C ARG A 85 13.97 -10.65 7.48
N ILE A 86 12.92 -10.60 8.30
CA ILE A 86 13.03 -10.78 9.75
C ILE A 86 13.52 -12.18 10.09
N GLU A 87 13.00 -13.22 9.43
CA GLU A 87 13.47 -14.59 9.58
C GLU A 87 14.97 -14.70 9.29
N GLN A 88 15.42 -14.19 8.14
CA GLN A 88 16.84 -14.20 7.76
C GLN A 88 17.74 -13.48 8.76
N VAL A 89 17.33 -12.30 9.24
CA VAL A 89 18.08 -11.53 10.24
C VAL A 89 18.17 -12.29 11.57
N ASN A 90 17.08 -12.90 12.02
CA ASN A 90 17.06 -13.67 13.26
C ASN A 90 17.92 -14.94 13.16
N GLU A 91 17.87 -15.64 12.03
CA GLU A 91 18.69 -16.82 11.77
C GLU A 91 20.19 -16.47 11.74
N GLN A 92 20.56 -15.39 11.07
CA GLN A 92 21.94 -14.88 11.06
C GLN A 92 22.41 -14.54 12.47
N ARG A 93 21.61 -13.79 13.22
CA ARG A 93 21.93 -13.40 14.60
C ARG A 93 22.11 -14.62 15.51
N ARG A 94 21.25 -15.64 15.36
CA ARG A 94 21.39 -16.90 16.10
C ARG A 94 22.71 -17.60 15.79
N ARG A 95 23.07 -17.72 14.51
CA ARG A 95 24.33 -18.35 14.08
C ARG A 95 25.56 -17.61 14.59
N GLU A 96 25.51 -16.28 14.63
CA GLU A 96 26.60 -15.46 15.18
C GLU A 96 26.76 -15.66 16.67
N LEU A 97 25.66 -15.69 17.44
CA LEU A 97 25.69 -15.98 18.87
C LEU A 97 26.22 -17.39 19.16
N GLU A 98 25.80 -18.39 18.38
CA GLU A 98 26.30 -19.77 18.49
C GLU A 98 27.81 -19.85 18.21
N ARG A 99 28.34 -19.03 17.28
CA ARG A 99 29.79 -18.96 16.98
C ARG A 99 30.61 -18.19 18.01
N GLN A 100 30.02 -17.20 18.68
CA GLN A 100 30.71 -16.39 19.70
C GLN A 100 30.67 -17.03 21.09
N GLY A 101 29.68 -17.89 21.34
CA GLY A 101 29.52 -18.62 22.60
C GLY A 101 30.14 -20.02 22.64
N ALA A 102 30.66 -20.52 21.51
CA ALA A 102 31.41 -21.77 21.40
C ALA A 102 32.93 -21.49 21.35
#